data_AF-A0A3D4W5J2-F1
#
_entry.id   AF-A0A3D4W5J2-F1
#
_cell.length_a   1.000
_cell.length_b   1.000
_cell.length_c   1.000
_cell.angle_alpha   90.00
_cell.angle_beta   90.00
_cell.angle_gamma   90.00
#
_symmetry.space_group_name_H-M   'P 1'
#
loop_
_entity.id
_entity.type
_entity.pdbx_description
1 polymer ?
#
loop_
_entity_poly.entity_id
_entity_poly.type
_entity_poly.pdbx_seq_one_letter_code
_entity_poly.pdbx_strand_id
1 'polypeptide(L)' 'ERDGSLSDIRILRGLGYGLDDEVLRVIRLMPRWTPGKQRGKPVRVQFNLPVKFILNGNLVPEK' A
#
# COMPACT_ATOMS: atom_id res chain seq x y z
N GLU A 1 -5.63 11.35 -4.71
CA GLU A 1 -6.44 12.49 -5.19
C GLU A 1 -5.62 13.78 -5.26
N ARG A 2 -6.18 14.86 -5.80
CA ARG A 2 -5.49 16.16 -5.95
C ARG A 2 -5.12 16.81 -4.61
N ASP A 3 -5.78 16.40 -3.52
CA ASP A 3 -5.54 16.84 -2.15
C ASP A 3 -4.61 15.89 -1.36
N GLY A 4 -4.11 14.83 -2.00
CA GLY A 4 -3.28 13.82 -1.38
C GLY A 4 -4.04 12.68 -0.69
N SER A 5 -5.37 12.71 -0.64
CA SER A 5 -6.15 11.58 -0.10
C SER A 5 -6.02 10.35 -0.99
N LEU A 6 -6.10 9.16 -0.38
CA LEU A 6 -6.09 7.89 -1.09
C LEU A 6 -7.53 7.45 -1.37
N SER A 7 -7.78 7.01 -2.60
CA SER A 7 -9.09 6.54 -3.05
C SER A 7 -8.91 5.31 -3.94
N ASP A 8 -10.01 4.58 -4.17
CA ASP A 8 -10.05 3.46 -5.11
C ASP A 8 -8.96 2.39 -4.86
N ILE A 9 -8.72 2.10 -3.59
CA ILE A 9 -7.68 1.16 -3.15
C ILE A 9 -8.15 -0.26 -3.46
N ARG A 10 -7.36 -1.01 -4.24
CA ARG A 10 -7.65 -2.40 -4.62
C ARG A 10 -6.37 -3.24 -4.62
N ILE A 11 -6.52 -4.54 -4.33
CA ILE A 11 -5.46 -5.52 -4.46
C ILE A 11 -5.47 -6.05 -5.90
N LEU A 12 -4.36 -5.88 -6.62
CA LEU A 12 -4.21 -6.38 -7.99
C LEU A 12 -3.81 -7.87 -8.03
N ARG A 13 -2.98 -8.28 -7.06
CA ARG A 13 -2.52 -9.66 -6.88
C ARG A 13 -2.35 -9.90 -5.39
N GLY A 14 -3.25 -10.69 -4.82
CA GLY A 14 -3.22 -11.06 -3.41
C GLY A 14 -2.32 -12.26 -3.13
N LEU A 15 -1.88 -12.38 -1.88
CA LEU A 15 -1.23 -13.59 -1.37
C LEU A 15 -2.20 -14.43 -0.51
N GLY A 16 -3.34 -13.86 -0.09
CA GLY A 16 -4.29 -14.51 0.80
C GLY A 16 -3.85 -14.55 2.27
N TYR A 17 -4.43 -15.47 3.05
CA TYR A 17 -4.11 -15.70 4.47
C TYR A 17 -4.22 -14.47 5.38
N GLY A 18 -5.16 -13.56 5.08
CA GLY A 18 -5.35 -12.31 5.83
C GLY A 18 -4.31 -11.22 5.57
N LEU A 19 -3.28 -11.49 4.75
CA LEU A 19 -2.26 -10.51 4.40
C LEU A 19 -2.86 -9.36 3.59
N ASP A 20 -3.76 -9.67 2.67
CA ASP A 20 -4.39 -8.69 1.78
C ASP A 20 -5.27 -7.70 2.58
N ASP A 21 -6.01 -8.18 3.57
CA ASP A 21 -6.82 -7.36 4.48
C ASP A 21 -5.94 -6.41 5.30
N GLU A 22 -4.79 -6.90 5.76
CA GLU A 22 -3.83 -6.09 6.51
C GLU A 22 -3.19 -5.02 5.63
N VAL A 23 -2.87 -5.33 4.36
CA VAL A 23 -2.44 -4.31 3.39
C VAL A 23 -3.51 -3.24 3.26
N LEU A 24 -4.77 -3.61 3.03
CA LEU A 24 -5.87 -2.66 2.88
C LEU A 24 -6.03 -1.78 4.13
N ARG A 25 -5.93 -2.36 5.33
CA ARG A 25 -6.00 -1.63 6.61
C ARG A 25 -4.87 -0.61 6.72
N VAL A 26 -3.63 -1.03 6.49
CA VAL A 26 -2.45 -0.16 6.61
C VAL A 26 -2.51 0.99 5.60
N ILE A 27 -2.87 0.71 4.34
CA ILE A 27 -2.99 1.75 3.30
C ILE A 27 -4.05 2.79 3.69
N ARG A 28 -5.18 2.36 4.27
CA ARG A 28 -6.23 3.29 4.75
C ARG A 28 -5.80 4.16 5.93
N LEU A 29 -4.82 3.71 6.71
CA LEU A 29 -4.26 4.45 7.85
C LEU A 29 -3.13 5.39 7.45
N MET A 30 -2.63 5.31 6.21
CA MET A 30 -1.57 6.20 5.76
C MET A 30 -2.03 7.66 5.80
N PRO A 31 -1.11 8.59 6.08
CA PRO A 31 -1.40 10.01 5.96
C PRO A 31 -1.68 10.36 4.49
N ARG A 32 -2.14 11.60 4.26
CA ARG A 32 -2.25 12.12 2.89
C ARG A 32 -0.89 12.08 2.20
N TRP A 33 -0.88 11.55 0.99
CA TRP A 33 0.31 11.50 0.16
C TRP A 33 0.52 12.84 -0.54
N THR A 34 1.75 13.11 -0.98
CA THR A 34 2.01 14.25 -1.86
C THR A 34 1.33 14.01 -3.21
N PRO A 35 0.39 14.88 -3.64
CA PRO A 35 -0.24 14.72 -4.94
C PRO A 35 0.78 14.94 -6.07
N GLY A 36 0.60 14.20 -7.17
CA GLY A 36 1.36 14.47 -8.39
C GLY A 36 1.10 15.88 -8.90
N LYS A 37 2.09 16.50 -9.55
CA LYS A 37 1.96 17.83 -10.14
C LYS A 37 2.24 17.78 -11.64
N GLN A 38 1.39 18.43 -12.43
CA GLN A 38 1.63 18.69 -13.85
C GLN A 38 1.51 20.19 -14.08
N ARG A 39 2.57 20.81 -14.64
CA ARG A 39 2.63 22.27 -14.87
C ARG A 39 2.29 23.09 -13.61
N GLY A 40 2.79 22.65 -12.46
CA GLY A 40 2.56 23.29 -11.16
C GLY A 40 1.18 23.02 -10.53
N LYS A 41 0.25 22.36 -11.22
CA LYS A 41 -1.10 22.06 -10.71
C LYS A 41 -1.18 20.63 -10.17
N PRO A 42 -1.82 20.40 -9.01
CA PRO A 42 -2.01 19.06 -8.47
C PRO A 42 -2.99 18.25 -9.35
N VAL A 43 -2.63 17.00 -9.65
CA VAL A 43 -3.40 16.09 -10.50
C VAL A 43 -3.67 14.76 -9.79
N ARG A 44 -4.75 14.07 -10.19
CA ARG A 44 -5.05 12.72 -9.74
C ARG A 44 -4.10 11.75 -10.45
N VAL A 45 -3.50 10.84 -9.70
CA VAL A 45 -2.55 9.85 -10.20
C VAL A 45 -3.02 8.46 -9.78
N GLN A 46 -2.95 7.50 -10.71
CA GLN A 46 -3.07 6.08 -10.40
C GLN A 46 -1.67 5.54 -10.11
N PHE A 47 -1.51 4.82 -9.00
CA PHE A 47 -0.22 4.31 -8.56
C PHE A 47 -0.34 2.85 -8.11
N ASN A 48 0.60 2.02 -8.56
CA ASN A 48 0.71 0.63 -8.13
C ASN A 48 1.82 0.51 -7.09
N LEU A 49 1.45 0.27 -5.84
CA LEU A 49 2.41 0.09 -4.74
C LEU A 49 2.78 -1.39 -4.61
N PRO A 50 4.04 -1.79 -4.89
CA PRO A 50 4.48 -3.15 -4.63
C PRO A 50 4.67 -3.38 -3.13
N VAL A 51 4.02 -4.41 -2.59
CA VAL A 51 4.17 -4.83 -1.19
C VAL A 51 4.84 -6.21 -1.15
N LYS A 52 5.93 -6.32 -0.41
CA LYS A 52 6.67 -7.57 -0.22
C LYS A 52 6.61 -7.99 1.24
N PHE A 53 6.12 -9.20 1.49
CA PHE A 53 6.20 -9.84 2.79
C PHE A 53 7.51 -10.63 2.89
N ILE A 54 8.21 -10.48 4.00
CA ILE A 54 9.43 -11.23 4.30
C ILE A 54 9.22 -11.85 5.67
N LEU A 55 9.29 -13.18 5.73
CA LEU A 55 9.26 -13.89 7.00
C LEU A 55 10.66 -13.81 7.61
N ASN A 56 10.80 -13.07 8.71
CA ASN A 56 12.01 -13.10 9.51
C ASN A 56 11.99 -14.40 10.30
N GLY A 57 12.67 -15.42 9.77
CA GLY A 57 12.82 -16.71 10.43
C GLY A 57 13.76 -16.57 11.63
N ASN A 58 13.20 -16.32 12.82
CA ASN A 58 13.78 -16.93 14.01
C ASN A 58 13.37 -18.39 13.96
N LEU A 59 14.18 -19.18 13.24
CA LEU A 59 14.06 -20.62 13.27
C LEU A 59 14.22 -21.03 14.73
N VAL A 60 13.15 -21.53 15.34
CA VAL A 60 13.25 -22.27 16.59
C VAL A 60 14.23 -23.40 16.30
N PRO A 61 15.35 -23.53 17.03
CA PRO A 61 16.25 -24.65 16.81
C PRO A 61 15.43 -25.93 17.02
N GLU A 62 15.37 -26.78 16.00
CA GLU A 62 14.83 -28.13 16.15
C GLU A 62 15.62 -28.82 17.26
N LYS A 63 14.89 -29.39 18.23
CA LYS A 63 15.46 -30.21 19.29
C LYS A 63 16.04 -31.49 18.74
#